data_AF-A0AAN1UJU1-F1
#
_entry.id   AF-A0AAN1UJU1-F1
#
_cell.length_a   1.000
_cell.length_b   1.000
_cell.length_c   1.000
_cell.angle_alpha   90.00
_cell.angle_beta   90.00
_cell.angle_gamma   90.00
#
_symmetry.space_group_name_H-M   'P 1'
#
loop_
_entity.id
_entity.type
_entity.pdbx_description
1 polymer ?
#
loop_
_entity_poly.entity_id
_entity_poly.type
_entity_poly.pdbx_seq_one_letter_code
_entity_poly.pdbx_strand_id
1 'polypeptide(L)'
;MRTYTSKDELITEIGQRYQKYISEFENIPENLRNKRIEEVDKTPSENLSYQLGWLSLLLGWEEKEKHGIDVHTPADGYKWNNLGGLYQSFYETYGTETLAEQTQQLNKKVIDLCLWIETLWM
;
A
#
# COMPACT_ATOMS: atom_id res chain seq x y z
N MET A 1 -14.63 -4.81 14.78
CA MET A 1 -14.14 -4.59 13.40
C MET A 1 -15.12 -3.64 12.72
N ARG A 2 -14.64 -2.64 11.98
CA ARG A 2 -15.54 -1.70 11.29
C ARG A 2 -16.17 -2.42 10.09
N THR A 3 -17.46 -2.22 9.88
CA THR A 3 -18.23 -2.76 8.76
C THR A 3 -18.71 -1.62 7.88
N TYR A 4 -18.85 -1.88 6.58
CA TYR A 4 -19.35 -0.91 5.60
C TYR A 4 -20.64 -1.44 4.99
N THR A 5 -21.60 -0.54 4.79
CA THR A 5 -22.94 -0.86 4.28
C THR A 5 -23.06 -0.70 2.77
N SER A 6 -22.09 -0.04 2.13
CA SER A 6 -22.01 0.12 0.68
C SER A 6 -20.57 0.28 0.19
N LYS A 7 -20.37 0.12 -1.12
CA LYS A 7 -19.11 0.45 -1.81
C LYS A 7 -18.73 1.92 -1.63
N ASP A 8 -19.70 2.82 -1.75
CA ASP A 8 -19.48 4.27 -1.62
C ASP A 8 -18.98 4.65 -0.22
N GLU A 9 -19.49 3.99 0.83
CA GLU A 9 -19.03 4.20 2.20
C GLU A 9 -17.57 3.77 2.37
N LEU A 10 -17.20 2.62 1.81
CA LEU A 10 -15.83 2.11 1.84
C LEU A 10 -14.88 3.03 1.05
N ILE A 11 -15.24 3.41 -0.17
CA ILE A 11 -14.45 4.31 -1.03
C ILE A 11 -14.25 5.66 -0.35
N THR A 12 -15.33 6.23 0.22
CA THR A 12 -15.27 7.51 0.94
C THR A 12 -14.31 7.43 2.12
N GLU A 13 -14.40 6.37 2.93
CA GLU A 13 -13.51 6.22 4.09
C GLU A 13 -12.05 5.99 3.64
N ILE A 14 -11.79 5.20 2.60
CA ILE A 14 -10.45 5.03 2.01
C ILE A 14 -9.88 6.40 1.61
N GLY A 15 -10.63 7.19 0.84
CA GLY A 15 -10.20 8.52 0.39
C GLY A 15 -9.90 9.45 1.57
N GLN A 16 -10.78 9.50 2.58
CA GLN A 16 -10.60 10.36 3.76
C GLN A 16 -9.38 9.97 4.60
N ARG A 17 -9.14 8.66 4.80
CA ARG A 17 -7.99 8.18 5.58
C ARG A 17 -6.70 8.36 4.81
N TYR A 18 -6.73 8.04 3.52
CA TYR A 18 -5.57 8.18 2.65
C TYR A 18 -5.12 9.64 2.53
N GLN A 19 -6.05 10.58 2.36
CA GLN A 19 -5.71 12.00 2.26
C GLN A 19 -4.98 12.50 3.51
N LYS A 20 -5.42 12.08 4.71
CA LYS A 20 -4.75 12.44 5.96
C LYS A 20 -3.38 11.79 6.07
N TYR A 21 -3.24 10.54 5.64
CA TYR A 21 -1.97 9.83 5.66
C TYR A 21 -0.95 10.49 4.73
N ILE A 22 -1.34 10.79 3.48
CA ILE A 22 -0.40 11.25 2.47
C ILE A 22 0.04 12.70 2.70
N SER A 23 -0.83 13.54 3.30
CA SER A 23 -0.46 14.92 3.65
C SER A 23 0.67 15.03 4.67
N GLU A 24 0.89 14.00 5.50
CA GLU A 24 2.00 13.99 6.47
C GLU A 24 3.38 13.94 5.78
N PHE A 25 3.44 13.55 4.50
CA PHE A 25 4.69 13.46 3.75
C PHE A 25 5.05 14.75 2.99
N GLU A 26 4.10 15.69 2.82
CA GLU A 26 4.31 16.92 2.04
C GLU A 26 5.46 17.79 2.56
N ASN A 27 5.66 17.78 3.87
CA ASN A 27 6.66 18.62 4.55
C ASN A 27 7.91 17.86 4.97
N ILE A 28 8.08 16.60 4.55
CA ILE A 28 9.27 15.81 4.86
C ILE A 28 10.35 16.08 3.80
N PRO A 29 11.50 16.68 4.18
CA PRO A 29 12.61 16.86 3.26
C PRO A 29 13.13 15.52 2.75
N GLU A 30 13.38 15.42 1.44
CA GLU A 30 13.84 14.20 0.78
C GLU A 30 15.14 13.63 1.39
N ASN A 31 16.05 14.48 1.85
CA ASN A 31 17.29 14.05 2.52
C ASN A 31 17.04 13.35 3.87
N LEU A 32 15.83 13.45 4.43
CA LEU A 32 15.41 12.78 5.65
C LEU A 32 14.59 11.50 5.38
N ARG A 33 14.37 11.11 4.12
CA ARG A 33 13.54 9.95 3.75
C ARG A 33 13.93 8.63 4.44
N ASN A 34 15.22 8.46 4.71
CA ASN A 34 15.81 7.28 5.33
C ASN A 34 16.27 7.52 6.77
N LYS A 35 15.89 8.65 7.37
CA LYS A 35 16.24 8.95 8.76
C LYS A 35 15.46 8.00 9.68
N ARG A 36 16.20 7.15 10.39
CA ARG A 36 15.66 6.32 11.47
C ARG A 36 15.61 7.12 12.76
N ILE A 37 14.50 6.98 13.48
CA ILE A 37 14.29 7.56 14.82
C ILE A 37 14.14 6.37 15.77
N GLU A 38 14.82 6.39 16.91
CA GLU A 38 14.95 5.22 17.80
C GLU A 38 13.61 4.65 18.26
N GLU A 39 12.62 5.51 18.49
CA GLU A 39 11.28 5.13 18.94
C GLU A 39 10.32 4.75 17.80
N VAL A 40 10.78 4.77 16.53
CA VAL A 40 9.94 4.58 15.34
C VAL A 40 10.50 3.45 14.46
N ASP A 41 9.68 2.42 14.26
CA ASP A 41 10.07 1.22 13.52
C ASP A 41 10.44 1.45 12.05
N LYS A 42 9.87 2.48 11.40
CA LYS A 42 10.00 2.72 9.96
C LYS A 42 10.49 4.13 9.67
N THR A 43 11.39 4.26 8.70
CA THR A 43 11.69 5.55 8.07
C THR A 43 10.49 6.04 7.25
N PRO A 44 10.44 7.32 6.85
CA PRO A 44 9.42 7.80 5.92
C PRO A 44 9.32 6.95 4.63
N SER A 45 10.45 6.60 4.02
CA SER A 45 10.47 5.78 2.81
C SER A 45 9.97 4.34 3.05
N GLU A 46 10.35 3.73 4.17
CA GLU A 46 9.85 2.39 4.55
C GLU A 46 8.35 2.41 4.84
N ASN A 47 7.83 3.52 5.38
CA ASN A 47 6.40 3.69 5.64
C ASN A 47 5.59 3.70 4.33
N LEU A 48 6.01 4.47 3.33
CA LEU A 48 5.38 4.48 2.00
C LEU A 48 5.53 3.13 1.29
N SER A 49 6.75 2.56 1.31
CA SER A 49 7.05 1.24 0.72
C SER A 49 6.13 0.14 1.26
N TYR A 50 5.81 0.19 2.56
CA TYR A 50 4.89 -0.76 3.18
C TYR A 50 3.48 -0.68 2.58
N GLN A 51 2.95 0.53 2.36
CA GLN A 51 1.63 0.70 1.75
C GLN A 51 1.65 0.28 0.27
N LEU A 52 2.70 0.67 -0.46
CA LEU A 52 2.89 0.30 -1.86
C LEU A 52 2.93 -1.21 -2.06
N GLY A 53 3.66 -1.92 -1.21
CA GLY A 53 3.74 -3.38 -1.24
C GLY A 53 2.38 -4.04 -1.05
N TRP A 54 1.64 -3.64 -0.02
CA TRP A 54 0.32 -4.22 0.24
C TRP A 54 -0.72 -3.90 -0.83
N LEU A 55 -0.81 -2.65 -1.29
CA LEU A 55 -1.77 -2.30 -2.34
C LEU A 55 -1.40 -2.97 -3.66
N SER A 56 -0.12 -3.12 -3.97
CA SER A 56 0.33 -3.83 -5.18
C SER A 56 0.01 -5.32 -5.12
N LEU A 57 0.18 -5.97 -3.95
CA LEU A 57 -0.23 -7.36 -3.77
C LEU A 57 -1.74 -7.53 -3.91
N LEU A 58 -2.53 -6.68 -3.23
CA LEU A 58 -3.99 -6.75 -3.26
C LEU A 58 -4.53 -6.65 -4.69
N LEU A 59 -4.09 -5.64 -5.44
CA LEU A 59 -4.48 -5.45 -6.83
C LEU A 59 -3.93 -6.57 -7.73
N GLY A 60 -2.72 -7.06 -7.46
CA GLY A 60 -2.10 -8.14 -8.21
C GLY A 60 -2.78 -9.50 -8.00
N TRP A 61 -3.34 -9.77 -6.81
CA TRP A 61 -4.16 -10.96 -6.56
C TRP A 61 -5.40 -10.96 -7.45
N GLU A 62 -6.14 -9.85 -7.43
CA GLU A 62 -7.32 -9.68 -8.28
C GLU A 62 -7.00 -9.81 -9.77
N GLU A 63 -5.90 -9.19 -10.23
CA GLU A 63 -5.48 -9.28 -11.63
C GLU A 63 -5.15 -10.72 -12.03
N LYS A 64 -4.39 -11.45 -11.21
CA LYS A 64 -4.06 -12.87 -11.47
C LYS A 64 -5.32 -13.73 -11.50
N GLU A 65 -6.21 -13.57 -10.52
CA GLU A 65 -7.47 -14.31 -10.43
C GLU A 65 -8.35 -14.08 -11.67
N LYS A 66 -8.49 -12.84 -12.12
CA LYS A 66 -9.21 -12.47 -13.36
C LYS A 66 -8.65 -13.17 -14.61
N HIS A 67 -7.35 -13.48 -14.63
CA HIS A 67 -6.70 -14.21 -15.71
C HIS A 67 -6.69 -15.74 -15.50
N GLY A 68 -7.38 -16.26 -14.47
CA GLY A 68 -7.42 -17.68 -14.16
C GLY A 68 -6.08 -18.24 -13.65
N ILE A 69 -5.20 -17.38 -13.15
CA ILE A 69 -3.91 -17.76 -12.57
C ILE A 69 -4.10 -18.02 -11.09
N ASP A 70 -3.54 -19.12 -10.58
CA ASP A 70 -3.60 -19.44 -9.15
C ASP A 70 -2.90 -18.37 -8.30
N VAL A 71 -3.54 -17.98 -7.19
CA VAL A 71 -3.10 -16.88 -6.34
C VAL A 71 -2.60 -17.42 -5.01
N HIS A 72 -1.28 -17.38 -4.82
CA HIS A 72 -0.67 -17.66 -3.52
C HIS A 72 -0.62 -16.41 -2.63
N THR A 73 -1.26 -16.50 -1.46
CA THR A 73 -1.28 -15.39 -0.49
C THR A 73 -0.39 -15.68 0.73
N PRO A 74 0.31 -14.67 1.29
CA PRO A 74 0.32 -13.27 0.83
C PRO A 74 1.16 -13.05 -0.45
N ALA A 75 2.16 -13.89 -0.70
CA ALA A 75 2.94 -13.91 -1.94
C ALA A 75 3.69 -15.25 -2.04
N ASP A 76 4.20 -15.57 -3.23
CA ASP A 76 5.01 -16.76 -3.48
C ASP A 76 6.21 -16.84 -2.52
N GLY A 77 6.35 -17.95 -1.80
CA GLY A 77 7.44 -18.15 -0.84
C GLY A 77 7.24 -17.49 0.53
N TYR A 78 6.13 -16.77 0.75
CA TYR A 78 5.81 -16.11 2.01
C TYR A 78 4.60 -16.75 2.71
N LYS A 79 4.50 -16.58 4.03
CA LYS A 79 3.39 -17.09 4.86
C LYS A 79 2.86 -16.00 5.77
N TRP A 80 1.55 -16.04 6.02
CA TRP A 80 0.85 -15.09 6.91
C TRP A 80 1.41 -15.04 8.34
N ASN A 81 1.98 -16.13 8.83
CA ASN A 81 2.60 -16.20 10.16
C ASN A 81 4.08 -15.73 10.17
N ASN A 82 4.64 -15.34 9.03
CA ASN A 82 6.01 -14.83 8.92
C ASN A 82 6.13 -13.74 7.82
N LEU A 83 5.62 -12.56 8.13
CA LEU A 83 5.56 -11.43 7.19
C LEU A 83 6.84 -10.57 7.18
N GLY A 84 7.78 -10.79 8.10
CA GLY A 84 8.99 -9.96 8.21
C GLY A 84 9.80 -9.95 6.90
N GLY A 85 9.99 -11.11 6.29
CA GLY A 85 10.66 -11.21 4.98
C GLY A 85 9.86 -10.57 3.84
N LEU A 86 8.52 -10.57 3.93
CA LEU A 86 7.69 -9.92 2.93
C LEU A 86 7.84 -8.39 3.02
N TYR A 87 7.84 -7.84 4.23
CA TYR A 87 8.06 -6.41 4.44
C TYR A 87 9.43 -5.97 3.93
N GLN A 88 10.46 -6.77 4.18
CA GLN A 88 11.79 -6.53 3.66
C GLN A 88 11.79 -6.44 2.12
N SER A 89 11.05 -7.32 1.44
CA SER A 89 10.93 -7.27 -0.02
C SER A 89 10.25 -5.99 -0.52
N PHE A 90 9.30 -5.42 0.25
CA PHE A 90 8.68 -4.15 -0.09
C PHE A 90 9.71 -3.00 0.00
N TYR A 91 10.51 -2.99 1.06
CA TYR A 91 11.54 -1.96 1.27
C TYR A 91 12.62 -2.03 0.19
N GLU A 92 13.01 -3.22 -0.23
CA GLU A 92 13.95 -3.41 -1.34
C GLU A 92 13.37 -2.98 -2.69
N THR A 93 12.08 -3.24 -2.93
CA THR A 93 11.41 -2.92 -4.19
C THR A 93 11.20 -1.41 -4.35
N TYR A 94 10.71 -0.74 -3.32
CA TYR A 94 10.29 0.67 -3.43
C TYR A 94 11.26 1.66 -2.76
N GLY A 95 12.12 1.23 -1.83
CA GLY A 95 12.93 2.12 -0.99
C GLY A 95 14.09 2.84 -1.69
N THR A 96 14.40 2.47 -2.94
CA THR A 96 15.41 3.18 -3.75
C THR A 96 14.87 4.47 -4.36
N GLU A 97 13.55 4.58 -4.50
CA GLU A 97 12.83 5.73 -5.05
C GLU A 97 12.80 6.90 -4.06
N THR A 98 12.50 8.09 -4.58
CA THR A 98 12.28 9.30 -3.78
C THR A 98 10.91 9.27 -3.10
N LEU A 99 10.73 10.08 -2.04
CA LEU A 99 9.41 10.20 -1.40
C LEU A 99 8.33 10.69 -2.37
N ALA A 100 8.71 11.55 -3.32
CA ALA A 100 7.82 12.07 -4.36
C ALA A 100 7.35 10.96 -5.31
N GLU A 101 8.27 10.10 -5.77
CA GLU A 101 7.95 8.95 -6.63
C GLU A 101 7.07 7.93 -5.90
N GLN A 102 7.43 7.58 -4.66
CA GLN A 102 6.64 6.66 -3.84
C GLN A 102 5.22 7.20 -3.58
N THR A 103 5.10 8.49 -3.27
CA THR A 103 3.80 9.17 -3.08
C THR A 103 2.98 9.17 -4.35
N GLN A 104 3.59 9.47 -5.50
CA GLN A 104 2.89 9.45 -6.79
C GLN A 104 2.39 8.04 -7.14
N GLN A 105 3.21 7.01 -6.91
CA GLN A 105 2.80 5.63 -7.13
C GLN A 105 1.68 5.21 -6.18
N LEU A 106 1.75 5.60 -4.92
CA LEU A 106 0.74 5.26 -3.93
C LEU A 106 -0.59 5.94 -4.25
N ASN A 107 -0.56 7.21 -4.67
CA ASN A 107 -1.74 7.93 -5.16
C ASN A 107 -2.42 7.16 -6.29
N LYS A 108 -1.65 6.70 -7.27
CA LYS A 108 -2.18 5.89 -8.37
C LYS A 108 -2.78 4.57 -7.87
N LYS A 109 -2.10 3.86 -6.96
CA LYS A 109 -2.59 2.59 -6.41
C LYS A 109 -3.90 2.75 -5.64
N VAL A 110 -4.07 3.85 -4.92
CA VAL A 110 -5.33 4.15 -4.22
C VAL A 110 -6.45 4.48 -5.21
N ILE A 111 -6.16 5.21 -6.28
CA ILE A 111 -7.12 5.44 -7.37
C ILE A 111 -7.53 4.12 -8.01
N ASP A 112 -6.56 3.27 -8.36
CA ASP A 112 -6.80 1.95 -8.96
C ASP A 112 -7.66 1.06 -8.03
N LEU A 113 -7.41 1.09 -6.71
CA LEU A 113 -8.21 0.40 -5.69
C LEU A 113 -9.66 0.90 -5.66
N CYS A 114 -9.88 2.22 -5.62
CA CYS A 114 -11.22 2.78 -5.61
C CYS A 114 -11.99 2.43 -6.89
N LEU A 115 -11.35 2.57 -8.07
CA LEU A 115 -11.93 2.18 -9.35
C LEU A 115 -12.26 0.69 -9.38
N TRP A 116 -11.39 -0.17 -8.85
CA TRP A 116 -11.68 -1.60 -8.76
C TRP A 116 -12.91 -1.87 -7.90
N ILE A 117 -13.02 -1.26 -6.71
CA ILE A 117 -14.20 -1.42 -5.84
C ILE A 117 -15.46 -1.02 -6.58
N GLU A 118 -15.47 0.09 -7.33
CA GLU A 118 -16.63 0.52 -8.14
C GLU A 118 -17.09 -0.57 -9.12
N THR A 119 -16.16 -1.32 -9.72
CA THR A 119 -16.47 -2.41 -10.67
C THR A 119 -17.05 -3.67 -10.04
N LEU A 120 -16.88 -3.88 -8.73
CA LEU A 120 -17.39 -5.07 -8.05
C LEU A 120 -18.92 -5.01 -7.98
N TRP A 121 -19.62 -6.13 -8.16
CA TRP A 121 -21.06 -6.16 -7.97
C TRP A 121 -21.38 -5.93 -6.48
N MET A 122 -22.38 -5.08 -6.20
CA MET A 122 -22.87 -4.82 -4.83
C MET A 122 -23.82 -5.94 -4.39
#